data_AF-A0A6B3MQQ6-F1
#
_entry.id   AF-A0A6B3MQQ6-F1
#
_cell.length_a   1.000
_cell.length_b   1.000
_cell.length_c   1.000
_cell.angle_alpha   90.00
_cell.angle_beta   90.00
_cell.angle_gamma   90.00
#
_symmetry.space_group_name_H-M   'P 1'
#
loop_
_entity.id
_entity.type
_entity.pdbx_description
1 polymer ?
#
loop_
_entity_poly.entity_id
_entity_poly.type
_entity_poly.pdbx_seq_one_letter_code
_entity_poly.pdbx_strand_id
1 'polypeptide(L)'
;MQPPINQITLSQTAKDQLIKLKRQTKIPQWNVLCRWAICRSLAEPTMPSPVTIPADSKLELTWSVIAGDMADLILIALKQRCHNDGLSFEPETLGNQFRLHLHRGIGYLAGDTTIKKIEDLIALAVIKDQG
;
A
#
# COMPACT_ATOMS: atom_id res chain seq x y z
N MET A 1 -5.60 -9.29 15.17
CA MET A 1 -4.22 -9.86 15.31
C MET A 1 -3.19 -8.78 15.67
N GLN A 2 -1.96 -9.12 16.09
CA GLN A 2 -0.88 -8.13 16.28
C GLN A 2 -0.59 -7.42 14.95
N PRO A 3 -0.53 -6.07 14.92
CA PRO A 3 -0.29 -5.34 13.68
C PRO A 3 1.15 -5.49 13.20
N PRO A 4 1.42 -5.38 11.88
CA PRO A 4 2.78 -5.48 11.35
C PRO A 4 3.64 -4.28 11.75
N ILE A 5 3.00 -3.14 12.00
CA ILE A 5 3.58 -1.91 12.54
C ILE A 5 2.53 -1.21 13.41
N ASN A 6 2.94 -0.38 14.37
CA ASN A 6 1.99 0.49 15.08
C ASN A 6 1.71 1.78 14.29
N GLN A 7 2.76 2.32 13.66
CA GLN A 7 2.75 3.61 12.99
C GLN A 7 3.82 3.65 11.90
N ILE A 8 3.59 4.46 10.86
CA ILE A 8 4.53 4.68 9.76
C ILE A 8 4.58 6.15 9.39
N THR A 9 5.80 6.64 9.21
CA THR A 9 6.09 7.90 8.54
C THR A 9 6.47 7.62 7.10
N LEU A 10 5.69 8.17 6.16
CA LEU A 10 5.96 7.98 4.74
C LEU A 10 7.15 8.85 4.29
N SER A 11 7.84 8.42 3.24
CA SER A 11 8.78 9.27 2.49
C SER A 11 8.10 10.51 1.91
N GLN A 12 8.84 11.58 1.70
CA GLN A 12 8.34 12.80 1.06
C GLN A 12 7.82 12.51 -0.36
N THR A 13 8.51 11.67 -1.13
CA THR A 13 8.05 11.24 -2.47
C THR A 13 6.67 10.59 -2.45
N ALA A 14 6.45 9.63 -1.55
CA ALA A 14 5.15 8.96 -1.40
C ALA A 14 4.03 9.93 -0.98
N LYS A 15 4.35 10.90 -0.11
CA LYS A 15 3.40 11.96 0.26
C LYS A 15 2.99 12.78 -0.97
N ASP A 16 3.94 13.19 -1.81
CA ASP A 16 3.65 13.98 -3.02
C ASP A 16 2.86 13.17 -4.06
N GLN A 17 3.18 11.88 -4.20
CA GLN A 17 2.41 10.93 -5.01
C GLN A 17 0.97 10.79 -4.52
N LEU A 18 0.75 10.65 -3.22
CA LEU A 18 -0.59 10.62 -2.64
C LEU A 18 -1.32 11.95 -2.84
N ILE A 19 -0.67 13.12 -2.75
CA ILE A 19 -1.29 14.43 -3.06
C ILE A 19 -1.82 14.45 -4.50
N LYS A 20 -1.01 13.96 -5.46
CA LYS A 20 -1.41 13.84 -6.86
C LYS A 20 -2.65 12.95 -7.00
N LEU A 21 -2.64 11.78 -6.36
CA LEU A 21 -3.77 10.84 -6.38
C LEU A 21 -5.05 11.44 -5.78
N LYS A 22 -4.96 12.18 -4.67
CA LYS A 22 -6.11 12.90 -4.08
C LYS A 22 -6.72 13.89 -5.07
N ARG A 23 -5.88 14.63 -5.80
CA ARG A 23 -6.33 15.61 -6.80
C ARG A 23 -7.05 14.97 -7.97
N GLN A 24 -6.54 13.83 -8.46
CA GLN A 24 -7.12 13.06 -9.58
C GLN A 24 -8.43 12.39 -9.14
N THR A 25 -8.37 11.56 -8.11
CA THR A 25 -9.46 10.67 -7.70
C THR A 25 -10.53 11.35 -6.84
N LYS A 26 -10.26 12.56 -6.33
CA LYS A 26 -11.11 13.28 -5.36
C LYS A 26 -11.34 12.55 -4.04
N ILE A 27 -10.56 11.50 -3.74
CA ILE A 27 -10.56 10.83 -2.43
C ILE A 27 -9.72 11.68 -1.46
N PRO A 28 -10.30 12.32 -0.43
CA PRO A 28 -9.54 13.22 0.43
C PRO A 28 -8.73 12.48 1.53
N GLN A 29 -9.10 11.26 1.90
CA GLN A 29 -8.47 10.55 3.01
C GLN A 29 -7.25 9.73 2.56
N TRP A 30 -6.11 9.94 3.23
CA TRP A 30 -4.86 9.22 2.94
C TRP A 30 -5.00 7.72 3.15
N ASN A 31 -5.73 7.30 4.18
CA ASN A 31 -5.90 5.89 4.50
C ASN A 31 -6.65 5.11 3.41
N VAL A 32 -7.61 5.72 2.72
CA VAL A 32 -8.30 5.08 1.60
C VAL A 32 -7.31 4.84 0.45
N LEU A 33 -6.50 5.83 0.08
CA LEU A 33 -5.47 5.67 -0.96
C LEU A 33 -4.36 4.69 -0.54
N CYS A 34 -3.98 4.66 0.74
CA CYS A 34 -3.03 3.68 1.25
C CYS A 34 -3.57 2.25 1.16
N ARG A 35 -4.88 2.06 1.37
CA ARG A 35 -5.56 0.77 1.19
C ARG A 35 -5.59 0.33 -0.28
N TRP A 36 -5.85 1.25 -1.20
CA TRP A 36 -5.71 0.97 -2.64
C TRP A 36 -4.26 0.58 -2.99
N ALA A 37 -3.27 1.31 -2.47
CA ALA A 37 -1.86 1.07 -2.73
C ALA A 37 -1.40 -0.31 -2.23
N ILE A 38 -1.70 -0.65 -0.96
CA ILE A 38 -1.30 -1.96 -0.41
C ILE A 38 -1.94 -3.11 -1.18
N CYS A 39 -3.23 -3.01 -1.54
CA CYS A 39 -3.91 -4.02 -2.35
C CYS A 39 -3.31 -4.12 -3.76
N ARG A 40 -3.05 -2.99 -4.42
CA ARG A 40 -2.42 -2.95 -5.75
C ARG A 40 -1.06 -3.64 -5.74
N SER A 41 -0.27 -3.38 -4.70
CA SER A 41 1.05 -3.98 -4.54
C SER A 41 1.01 -5.46 -4.20
N LEU A 42 0.08 -5.91 -3.34
CA LEU A 42 -0.05 -7.32 -2.98
C LEU A 42 -0.52 -8.19 -4.15
N ALA A 43 -1.29 -7.61 -5.08
CA ALA A 43 -1.76 -8.29 -6.30
C ALA A 43 -0.67 -8.54 -7.34
N GLU A 44 0.49 -7.89 -7.24
CA GLU A 44 1.59 -8.06 -8.19
C GLU A 44 2.34 -9.38 -7.95
N PRO A 45 2.69 -10.15 -9.00
CA PRO A 45 3.37 -11.43 -8.82
C PRO A 45 4.80 -11.27 -8.29
N THR A 46 5.47 -10.15 -8.60
CA THR A 46 6.87 -9.91 -8.22
C THR A 46 6.98 -9.36 -6.81
N MET A 47 8.04 -9.76 -6.09
CA MET A 47 8.37 -9.24 -4.76
C MET A 47 8.77 -7.75 -4.84
N PRO A 48 8.40 -6.90 -3.86
CA PRO A 48 8.96 -5.56 -3.78
C PRO A 48 10.49 -5.59 -3.69
N SER A 49 11.17 -4.68 -4.36
CA SER A 49 12.62 -4.54 -4.22
C SER A 49 12.99 -4.15 -2.78
N PRO A 50 14.05 -4.73 -2.19
CA PRO A 50 14.46 -4.48 -0.80
C PRO A 50 15.22 -3.13 -0.70
N VAL A 51 14.52 -2.04 -1.00
CA VAL A 51 15.08 -0.68 -0.96
C VAL A 51 14.83 -0.03 0.39
N THR A 52 15.82 0.71 0.88
CA THR A 52 15.64 1.56 2.05
C THR A 52 14.72 2.72 1.69
N ILE A 53 13.57 2.80 2.37
CA ILE A 53 12.60 3.88 2.18
C ILE A 53 12.84 4.93 3.28
N PRO A 54 13.11 6.21 2.93
CA PRO A 54 13.27 7.25 3.93
C PRO A 54 11.94 7.55 4.65
N ALA A 55 12.03 7.99 5.91
CA ALA A 55 10.92 8.47 6.74
C ALA A 55 10.99 10.01 6.88
N ASP A 56 11.18 10.71 5.76
CA ASP A 56 11.57 12.12 5.70
C ASP A 56 10.39 13.09 5.49
N SER A 57 9.15 12.60 5.47
CA SER A 57 7.97 13.47 5.44
C SER A 57 7.38 13.72 6.84
N LYS A 58 6.46 14.69 6.92
CA LYS A 58 5.61 14.92 8.10
C LYS A 58 4.30 14.13 8.08
N LEU A 59 4.09 13.24 7.10
CA LEU A 59 2.86 12.45 7.01
C LEU A 59 3.05 11.13 7.75
N GLU A 60 2.41 11.06 8.91
CA GLU A 60 2.45 9.91 9.80
C GLU A 60 1.04 9.32 9.94
N LEU A 61 0.95 7.99 9.87
CA LEU A 61 -0.32 7.27 9.94
C LEU A 61 -0.17 6.06 10.86
N THR A 62 -1.14 5.85 11.75
CA THR A 62 -1.20 4.62 12.55
C THR A 62 -1.75 3.46 11.73
N TRP A 63 -1.41 2.24 12.11
CA TRP A 63 -1.99 1.04 11.49
C TRP A 63 -3.52 1.02 11.57
N SER A 64 -4.09 1.39 12.72
CA SER A 64 -5.54 1.46 12.89
C SER A 64 -6.21 2.43 11.92
N VAL A 65 -5.55 3.56 11.60
CA VAL A 65 -6.05 4.52 10.62
C VAL A 65 -5.93 3.99 9.20
N ILE A 66 -4.79 3.37 8.84
CA ILE A 66 -4.57 2.82 7.49
C ILE A 66 -5.53 1.68 7.23
N ALA A 67 -5.50 0.65 8.08
CA ALA A 67 -6.18 -0.60 7.79
C ALA A 67 -7.67 -0.55 8.17
N GLY A 68 -8.01 0.12 9.27
CA GLY A 68 -9.39 0.19 9.79
C GLY A 68 -9.99 -1.21 9.92
N ASP A 69 -11.24 -1.36 9.48
CA ASP A 69 -11.98 -2.63 9.52
C ASP A 69 -11.36 -3.74 8.64
N MET A 70 -10.43 -3.40 7.74
CA MET A 70 -9.71 -4.36 6.90
C MET A 70 -8.38 -4.81 7.52
N ALA A 71 -8.10 -4.48 8.78
CA ALA A 71 -6.85 -4.83 9.47
C ALA A 71 -6.50 -6.31 9.36
N ASP A 72 -7.44 -7.19 9.72
CA ASP A 72 -7.15 -8.62 9.69
C ASP A 72 -6.98 -9.14 8.25
N LEU A 73 -7.75 -8.64 7.29
CA LEU A 73 -7.63 -9.02 5.86
C LEU A 73 -6.29 -8.60 5.25
N ILE A 74 -5.87 -7.35 5.46
CA ILE A 74 -4.59 -6.83 4.95
C ILE A 74 -3.43 -7.60 5.59
N LEU A 75 -3.51 -7.89 6.89
CA LEU A 75 -2.46 -8.65 7.58
C LEU A 75 -2.38 -10.10 7.10
N ILE A 76 -3.52 -10.77 6.88
CA ILE A 76 -3.54 -12.12 6.30
C ILE A 76 -2.94 -12.11 4.91
N ALA A 77 -3.34 -11.17 4.05
CA ALA A 77 -2.79 -11.04 2.70
C ALA A 77 -1.28 -10.77 2.72
N LEU A 78 -0.79 -9.92 3.64
CA LEU A 78 0.63 -9.67 3.83
C LEU A 78 1.39 -10.93 4.30
N LYS A 79 0.85 -11.69 5.27
CA LYS A 79 1.46 -12.94 5.73
C LYS A 79 1.48 -14.00 4.62
N GLN A 80 0.37 -14.15 3.89
CA GLN A 80 0.32 -15.03 2.72
C GLN A 80 1.35 -14.62 1.69
N ARG A 81 1.54 -13.32 1.48
CA ARG A 81 2.55 -12.82 0.58
C ARG A 81 3.96 -13.17 1.04
N CYS A 82 4.29 -12.94 2.32
CA CYS A 82 5.56 -13.38 2.89
C CYS A 82 5.78 -14.89 2.74
N HIS A 83 4.74 -15.71 2.92
CA HIS A 83 4.82 -17.15 2.74
C HIS A 83 5.22 -17.52 1.32
N ASN A 84 4.54 -16.95 0.32
CA ASN A 84 4.82 -17.19 -1.10
C ASN A 84 6.24 -16.76 -1.49
N ASP A 85 6.73 -15.71 -0.83
CA ASP A 85 8.05 -15.12 -1.04
C ASP A 85 9.16 -15.81 -0.20
N GLY A 86 8.83 -16.82 0.62
CA GLY A 86 9.79 -17.53 1.47
C GLY A 86 10.33 -16.70 2.65
N LEU A 87 9.59 -15.70 3.10
CA LEU A 87 9.96 -14.79 4.19
C LEU A 87 9.34 -15.22 5.53
N SER A 88 10.00 -14.85 6.63
CA SER A 88 9.48 -15.12 7.98
C SER A 88 8.26 -14.25 8.33
N PHE A 89 7.55 -14.63 9.39
CA PHE A 89 6.42 -13.86 9.93
C PHE A 89 6.80 -13.07 11.18
N GLU A 90 8.09 -12.87 11.41
CA GLU A 90 8.57 -12.07 12.53
C GLU A 90 8.08 -10.62 12.40
N PRO A 91 7.77 -9.93 13.51
CA PRO A 91 7.24 -8.57 13.48
C PRO A 91 8.09 -7.59 12.66
N GLU A 92 9.42 -7.70 12.72
CA GLU A 92 10.34 -6.88 11.94
C GLU A 92 10.18 -7.10 10.43
N THR A 93 10.11 -8.37 10.00
CA THR A 93 9.93 -8.75 8.59
C THR A 93 8.57 -8.28 8.07
N LEU A 94 7.49 -8.52 8.83
CA LEU A 94 6.16 -8.05 8.46
C LEU A 94 6.09 -6.52 8.38
N GLY A 95 6.72 -5.82 9.32
CA GLY A 95 6.77 -4.37 9.31
C GLY A 95 7.53 -3.81 8.10
N ASN A 96 8.67 -4.40 7.76
CA ASN A 96 9.44 -4.03 6.57
C ASN A 96 8.66 -4.32 5.28
N GLN A 97 8.06 -5.51 5.17
CA GLN A 97 7.27 -5.89 3.99
C GLN A 97 6.03 -4.99 3.82
N PHE A 98 5.34 -4.65 4.91
CA PHE A 98 4.25 -3.68 4.85
C PHE A 98 4.72 -2.34 4.28
N ARG A 99 5.87 -1.82 4.75
CA ARG A 99 6.44 -0.56 4.27
C ARG A 99 6.80 -0.64 2.78
N LEU A 100 7.50 -1.68 2.36
CA LEU A 100 7.88 -1.89 0.96
C LEU A 100 6.65 -1.98 0.04
N HIS A 101 5.66 -2.79 0.42
CA HIS A 101 4.46 -2.93 -0.38
C HIS A 101 3.64 -1.64 -0.46
N LEU A 102 3.46 -0.93 0.65
CA LEU A 102 2.72 0.34 0.67
C LEU A 102 3.36 1.36 -0.27
N HIS A 103 4.67 1.55 -0.17
CA HIS A 103 5.39 2.52 -1.02
C HIS A 103 5.40 2.12 -2.50
N ARG A 104 5.62 0.85 -2.81
CA ARG A 104 5.52 0.35 -4.19
C ARG A 104 4.13 0.59 -4.77
N GLY A 105 3.09 0.30 -4.00
CA GLY A 105 1.70 0.49 -4.40
C GLY A 105 1.37 1.96 -4.67
N ILE A 106 1.84 2.87 -3.82
CA ILE A 106 1.69 4.32 -4.03
C ILE A 106 2.39 4.73 -5.32
N GLY A 107 3.61 4.22 -5.55
CA GLY A 107 4.38 4.46 -6.78
C GLY A 107 3.64 4.00 -8.03
N TYR A 108 3.07 2.79 -8.03
CA TYR A 108 2.29 2.27 -9.16
C TYR A 108 1.04 3.09 -9.43
N LEU A 109 0.22 3.38 -8.41
CA LEU A 109 -0.98 4.18 -8.61
C LEU A 109 -0.65 5.59 -9.11
N ALA A 110 0.36 6.25 -8.53
CA ALA A 110 0.73 7.61 -8.95
C ALA A 110 1.45 7.66 -10.30
N GLY A 111 2.13 6.58 -10.68
CA GLY A 111 2.82 6.41 -11.96
C GLY A 111 1.89 6.04 -13.11
N ASP A 112 0.74 5.45 -12.83
CA ASP A 112 -0.29 5.14 -13.82
C ASP A 112 -0.96 6.42 -14.34
N THR A 113 -0.71 6.72 -15.62
CA THR A 113 -1.24 7.92 -16.29
C THR A 113 -2.71 7.78 -16.69
N THR A 114 -3.28 6.57 -16.60
CA THR A 114 -4.68 6.29 -16.89
C THR A 114 -5.59 6.69 -15.73
N ILE A 115 -5.09 6.71 -14.49
CA ILE A 115 -5.84 7.10 -13.30
C ILE A 115 -6.02 8.62 -13.26
N LYS A 116 -7.23 9.09 -13.57
CA LYS A 116 -7.61 10.51 -13.62
C LYS A 116 -8.82 10.83 -12.75
N LYS A 117 -9.61 9.84 -12.37
CA LYS A 117 -10.82 9.94 -11.53
C LYS A 117 -11.03 8.65 -10.70
N ILE A 118 -12.04 8.64 -9.84
CA ILE A 118 -12.28 7.51 -8.92
C ILE A 118 -12.67 6.23 -9.65
N GLU A 119 -13.39 6.33 -10.77
CA GLU A 119 -13.84 5.19 -11.58
C GLU A 119 -12.66 4.39 -12.14
N ASP A 120 -11.54 5.05 -12.42
CA ASP A 120 -10.35 4.38 -12.94
C ASP A 120 -9.72 3.47 -11.87
N LEU A 121 -9.81 3.83 -10.58
CA LEU A 121 -9.40 2.94 -9.49
C LEU A 121 -10.31 1.70 -9.42
N ILE A 122 -11.62 1.90 -9.57
CA ILE A 122 -12.59 0.80 -9.55
C ILE A 122 -12.31 -0.15 -10.72
N ALA A 123 -12.02 0.37 -11.90
CA ALA A 123 -11.67 -0.44 -13.07
C ALA A 123 -10.47 -1.37 -12.81
N LEU A 124 -9.46 -0.93 -12.05
CA LEU A 124 -8.32 -1.78 -11.66
C LEU A 124 -8.72 -2.99 -10.79
N ALA A 125 -9.81 -2.90 -10.03
CA ALA A 125 -10.27 -3.96 -9.15
C ALA A 125 -11.26 -4.92 -9.82
N VAL A 126 -12.05 -4.41 -10.78
CA VAL A 126 -13.15 -5.16 -11.41
C VAL A 126 -12.71 -5.84 -12.70
N ILE A 127 -11.64 -5.36 -13.34
CA ILE A 127 -11.06 -6.04 -14.49
C ILE A 127 -10.12 -7.14 -13.99
N LYS A 128 -10.65 -8.36 -13.89
CA LYS A 128 -9.85 -9.59 -13.80
C LYS A 128 -10.23 -10.58 -14.90
N ASP A 129 -9.17 -11.19 -15.43
CA ASP A 129 -9.07 -12.45 -16.18
C ASP A 129 -9.91 -12.61 -17.46
N GLN A 130 -9.31 -12.18 -18.58
CA GLN A 130 -9.22 -13.07 -19.74
C GLN A 130 -7.91 -13.87 -19.61
N GLY A 131 -7.96 -15.08 -19.04
CA GLY A 131 -6.82 -16.01 -19.00
C GLY A 131 -6.75 -16.83 -17.75
#